data_AF-A0A6G2RYD3-F1
#
_entry.id   AF-A0A6G2RYD3-F1
#
_cell.length_a   1.000
_cell.length_b   1.000
_cell.length_c   1.000
_cell.angle_alpha   90.00
_cell.angle_beta   90.00
_cell.angle_gamma   90.00
#
_symmetry.space_group_name_H-M   'P 1'
#
loop_
_entity.id
_entity.type
_entity.pdbx_description
1 polymer ?
#
loop_
_entity_poly.entity_id
_entity_poly.type
_entity_poly.pdbx_seq_one_letter_code
_entity_poly.pdbx_strand_id
1 'polypeptide(L)'
;MTRFPDPARSRAVLIGASTFSEAGGLPSIPAVSDNLEGLRSVLTSSTTGSLSAEHCTLLRDPAATSEIGQALAQSSEATDVLFVYYSGHGLVDVRGRLYLSLSSTKPDQLRWTALPFDFLREELAASPAAIRVLILDCCFSGRAVEAMSDPNGTITGQIDIAGTYTMTSTTANATSYAPAGAKYTAFTDALLRALRSEECIEPFEDEEYKQSLTLDEIFREVDFRLLKRGLPRPQRRAINAAGSLMLTKSRQVDAPLANIQPGHQFSTRRQAHDAGVHRPLQAGICGTRKTGAESIVLSGGYKDDEDHGDVIIYTGHGGQDQAGNQIRDQSLDDSGNAALVTSYLEGLPVRVIRGWQSTSPYAPSKGYRYDGLYRVTSYGSKTSLDGFLIWQFRLEACEGTPLPKMQQQGDLDDLVEPKTKRVTARKKLEGIGQPERVAATVQRIVHSNSTHRQVKEWHDNQCQICSVRIEVPGGSYSEGAHIQALESPHNGPDTAGNVLCLCPNCHVMLDAGAIVLNDDLSVIRAGEEVGTLNTHPQHTIDLECVKQHRKRWSDVE
;
A
#
# COMPACT_ATOMS: atom_id res chain seq x y z
N MET A 1 -20.46 5.19 -2.73
CA MET A 1 -19.41 5.49 -1.75
C MET A 1 -18.61 4.22 -1.53
N THR A 2 -17.32 4.23 -1.82
CA THR A 2 -16.42 3.12 -1.51
C THR A 2 -16.18 3.07 0.00
N ARG A 3 -16.18 1.88 0.60
CA ARG A 3 -15.94 1.70 2.04
C ARG A 3 -15.33 0.33 2.35
N PHE A 4 -14.79 0.20 3.56
CA PHE A 4 -14.34 -1.07 4.11
C PHE A 4 -15.44 -1.74 4.96
N PRO A 5 -15.38 -3.08 5.15
CA PRO A 5 -16.13 -3.78 6.18
C PRO A 5 -15.84 -3.22 7.58
N ASP A 6 -16.86 -3.19 8.43
CA ASP A 6 -16.75 -3.04 9.88
C ASP A 6 -16.29 -4.38 10.47
N PRO A 7 -15.07 -4.49 11.05
CA PRO A 7 -14.53 -5.75 11.54
C PRO A 7 -15.37 -6.41 12.64
N ALA A 8 -16.09 -5.62 13.45
CA ALA A 8 -16.90 -6.13 14.56
C ALA A 8 -18.23 -6.70 14.07
N ARG A 9 -18.78 -6.12 13.01
CA ARG A 9 -20.11 -6.44 12.47
C ARG A 9 -20.09 -7.33 11.23
N SER A 10 -18.89 -7.68 10.76
CA SER A 10 -18.68 -8.53 9.58
C SER A 10 -18.24 -9.94 9.98
N ARG A 11 -18.60 -10.94 9.17
CA ARG A 11 -18.20 -12.34 9.32
C ARG A 11 -17.71 -12.89 8.00
N ALA A 12 -16.76 -13.82 8.06
CA ALA A 12 -16.30 -14.59 6.92
C ALA A 12 -16.37 -16.09 7.18
N VAL A 13 -16.83 -16.84 6.18
CA VAL A 13 -16.88 -18.31 6.18
C VAL A 13 -16.13 -18.80 4.95
N LEU A 14 -14.97 -19.42 5.16
CA LEU A 14 -14.12 -19.97 4.10
C LEU A 14 -14.24 -21.49 4.11
N ILE A 15 -14.82 -22.06 3.06
CA ILE A 15 -15.16 -23.48 2.94
C ILE A 15 -14.28 -24.11 1.86
N GLY A 16 -13.62 -25.22 2.17
CA GLY A 16 -12.78 -25.90 1.19
C GLY A 16 -12.85 -27.41 1.31
N ALA A 17 -13.15 -28.10 0.20
CA ALA A 17 -13.02 -29.54 0.07
C ALA A 17 -11.76 -29.87 -0.76
N SER A 18 -10.67 -30.15 -0.05
CA SER A 18 -9.33 -30.45 -0.58
C SER A 18 -9.07 -31.95 -0.69
N THR A 19 -9.60 -32.73 0.26
CA THR A 19 -9.35 -34.17 0.38
C THR A 19 -10.66 -34.94 0.21
N PHE A 20 -10.65 -35.92 -0.70
CA PHE A 20 -11.82 -36.78 -0.95
C PHE A 20 -11.46 -38.25 -0.70
N SER A 21 -12.43 -39.00 -0.19
CA SER A 21 -12.26 -40.46 -0.05
C SER A 21 -12.12 -41.14 -1.41
N GLU A 22 -11.24 -42.15 -1.52
CA GLU A 22 -11.09 -42.94 -2.76
C GLU A 22 -12.41 -43.59 -3.19
N ALA A 23 -13.24 -43.99 -2.23
CA ALA A 23 -14.57 -44.57 -2.45
C ALA A 23 -15.55 -43.61 -3.14
N GLY A 24 -15.29 -42.29 -3.09
CA GLY A 24 -16.10 -41.26 -3.76
C GLY A 24 -15.69 -41.01 -5.21
N GLY A 25 -14.53 -41.46 -5.67
CA GLY A 25 -14.10 -41.31 -7.07
C GLY A 25 -13.82 -39.86 -7.52
N LEU A 26 -13.78 -38.89 -6.61
CA LEU A 26 -13.36 -37.52 -6.89
C LEU A 26 -11.87 -37.34 -6.60
N PRO A 27 -11.09 -36.70 -7.50
CA PRO A 27 -9.67 -36.46 -7.25
C PRO A 27 -9.49 -35.38 -6.17
N SER A 28 -8.51 -35.58 -5.30
CA SER A 28 -8.13 -34.57 -4.30
C SER A 28 -7.48 -33.34 -4.93
N ILE A 29 -7.73 -32.17 -4.35
CA ILE A 29 -7.21 -30.87 -4.78
C ILE A 29 -6.46 -30.23 -3.60
N PRO A 30 -5.21 -30.63 -3.31
CA PRO A 30 -4.47 -30.15 -2.13
C PRO A 30 -4.38 -28.63 -2.01
N ALA A 31 -4.29 -27.94 -3.15
CA ALA A 31 -4.25 -26.48 -3.24
C ALA A 31 -5.46 -25.77 -2.61
N VAL A 32 -6.59 -26.46 -2.42
CA VAL A 32 -7.77 -25.88 -1.74
C VAL A 32 -7.47 -25.57 -0.27
N SER A 33 -6.66 -26.39 0.42
CA SER A 33 -6.29 -26.10 1.81
C SER A 33 -5.45 -24.82 1.90
N ASP A 34 -4.52 -24.65 0.97
CA ASP A 34 -3.69 -23.46 0.83
C ASP A 34 -4.51 -22.22 0.39
N ASN A 35 -5.53 -22.39 -0.45
CA ASN A 35 -6.46 -21.31 -0.82
C ASN A 35 -7.09 -20.69 0.45
N LEU A 36 -7.60 -21.51 1.36
CA LEU A 36 -8.24 -21.05 2.60
C LEU A 36 -7.26 -20.30 3.52
N GLU A 37 -6.05 -20.86 3.69
CA GLU A 37 -4.96 -20.22 4.44
C GLU A 37 -4.61 -18.85 3.86
N GLY A 38 -4.43 -18.79 2.53
CA GLY A 38 -4.07 -17.57 1.81
C GLY A 38 -5.14 -16.49 1.95
N LEU A 39 -6.42 -16.85 1.77
CA LEU A 39 -7.54 -15.91 1.88
C LEU A 39 -7.73 -15.42 3.30
N ARG A 40 -7.68 -16.31 4.29
CA ARG A 40 -7.74 -15.91 5.70
C ARG A 40 -6.63 -14.90 6.01
N SER A 41 -5.39 -15.23 5.67
CA SER A 41 -4.23 -14.38 5.91
C SER A 41 -4.39 -12.97 5.34
N VAL A 42 -4.91 -12.85 4.11
CA VAL A 42 -5.10 -11.55 3.44
C VAL A 42 -6.27 -10.77 4.02
N LEU A 43 -7.42 -11.42 4.26
CA LEU A 43 -8.62 -10.77 4.77
C LEU A 43 -8.47 -10.31 6.23
N THR A 44 -7.69 -11.03 7.03
CA THR A 44 -7.53 -10.78 8.48
C THR A 44 -6.16 -10.22 8.86
N SER A 45 -5.39 -9.77 7.87
CA SER A 45 -4.08 -9.14 8.10
C SER A 45 -4.24 -7.89 8.98
N SER A 46 -3.41 -7.74 10.01
CA SER A 46 -3.45 -6.56 10.88
C SER A 46 -3.05 -5.27 10.16
N THR A 47 -2.31 -5.38 9.05
CA THR A 47 -1.81 -4.23 8.29
C THR A 47 -2.69 -3.88 7.10
N THR A 48 -3.30 -4.88 6.46
CA THR A 48 -4.01 -4.72 5.18
C THR A 48 -5.41 -5.35 5.18
N GLY A 49 -5.74 -6.19 6.14
CA GLY A 49 -7.04 -6.84 6.23
C GLY A 49 -8.14 -5.89 6.71
N SER A 50 -9.39 -6.26 6.43
CA SER A 50 -10.58 -5.52 6.88
C SER A 50 -11.50 -6.34 7.78
N LEU A 51 -11.19 -7.62 8.01
CA LEU A 51 -11.97 -8.52 8.86
C LEU A 51 -11.18 -8.92 10.10
N SER A 52 -11.89 -9.19 11.21
CA SER A 52 -11.25 -9.75 12.40
C SER A 52 -10.92 -11.23 12.20
N ALA A 53 -9.75 -11.67 12.68
CA ALA A 53 -9.34 -13.06 12.63
C ALA A 53 -10.26 -13.99 13.44
N GLU A 54 -10.92 -13.46 14.48
CA GLU A 54 -11.89 -14.20 15.31
C GLU A 54 -13.24 -14.39 14.60
N HIS A 55 -13.52 -13.54 13.60
CA HIS A 55 -14.75 -13.51 12.82
C HIS A 55 -14.58 -14.18 11.45
N CYS A 56 -13.48 -14.90 11.23
CA CYS A 56 -13.18 -15.61 10.01
C CYS A 56 -13.07 -17.12 10.27
N THR A 57 -14.15 -17.84 9.98
CA THR A 57 -14.30 -19.28 10.19
C THR A 57 -13.76 -20.06 8.99
N LEU A 58 -12.90 -21.05 9.23
CA LEU A 58 -12.39 -21.95 8.20
C LEU A 58 -13.02 -23.34 8.37
N LEU A 59 -13.71 -23.81 7.35
CA LEU A 59 -14.23 -25.18 7.26
C LEU A 59 -13.39 -25.97 6.26
N ARG A 60 -12.53 -26.84 6.79
CA ARG A 60 -11.65 -27.70 6.00
C ARG A 60 -12.27 -29.07 5.87
N ASP A 61 -12.38 -29.55 4.63
CA ASP A 61 -12.88 -30.87 4.27
C ASP A 61 -14.20 -31.25 4.97
N PRO A 62 -15.22 -30.35 5.02
CA PRO A 62 -16.49 -30.67 5.67
C PRO A 62 -17.08 -31.94 5.04
N ALA A 63 -17.59 -32.85 5.87
CA ALA A 63 -18.12 -34.13 5.45
C ALA A 63 -19.65 -34.13 5.37
N ALA A 64 -20.32 -33.15 5.97
CA ALA A 64 -21.78 -33.03 5.95
C ALA A 64 -22.25 -31.59 5.72
N THR A 65 -23.42 -31.46 5.08
CA THR A 65 -24.09 -30.16 4.86
C THR A 65 -24.43 -29.46 6.17
N SER A 66 -24.67 -30.21 7.25
CA SER A 66 -24.93 -29.67 8.58
C SER A 66 -23.76 -28.87 9.15
N GLU A 67 -22.51 -29.23 8.84
CA GLU A 67 -21.33 -28.48 9.30
C GLU A 67 -21.31 -27.07 8.68
N ILE A 68 -21.64 -26.99 7.39
CA ILE A 68 -21.75 -25.72 6.66
C ILE A 68 -22.92 -24.91 7.18
N GLY A 69 -24.08 -25.54 7.37
CA GLY A 69 -25.25 -24.89 7.97
C GLY A 69 -24.96 -24.33 9.37
N GLN A 70 -24.25 -25.07 10.22
CA GLN A 70 -23.85 -24.60 11.55
C GLN A 70 -22.90 -23.40 11.48
N ALA A 71 -21.91 -23.41 10.58
CA ALA A 71 -21.00 -22.28 10.43
C ALA A 71 -21.67 -21.02 9.88
N LEU A 72 -22.61 -21.18 8.94
CA LEU A 72 -23.42 -20.08 8.42
C LEU A 72 -24.36 -19.53 9.50
N ALA A 73 -24.99 -20.41 10.28
CA ALA A 73 -25.84 -20.03 11.40
C ALA A 73 -25.06 -19.27 12.49
N GLN A 74 -23.84 -19.70 12.83
CA GLN A 74 -22.95 -18.96 13.75
C GLN A 74 -22.53 -17.60 13.20
N SER A 75 -22.51 -17.45 11.87
CA SER A 75 -22.17 -16.20 11.18
C SER A 75 -23.39 -15.33 10.87
N SER A 76 -24.60 -15.77 11.26
CA SER A 76 -25.86 -15.07 11.00
C SER A 76 -26.00 -13.74 11.74
N GLU A 77 -25.17 -13.48 12.75
CA GLU A 77 -25.09 -12.19 13.44
C GLU A 77 -24.41 -11.09 12.61
N ALA A 78 -23.85 -11.42 11.44
CA ALA A 78 -23.25 -10.43 10.55
C ALA A 78 -24.30 -9.40 10.11
N THR A 79 -24.13 -8.14 10.51
CA THR A 79 -25.01 -7.04 10.13
C THR A 79 -24.38 -6.11 9.09
N ASP A 80 -23.06 -6.15 8.92
CA ASP A 80 -22.37 -5.34 7.90
C ASP A 80 -22.04 -6.16 6.64
N VAL A 81 -21.04 -7.05 6.71
CA VAL A 81 -20.64 -7.91 5.59
C VAL A 81 -20.67 -9.38 6.00
N LEU A 82 -21.31 -10.22 5.20
CA LEU A 82 -21.13 -11.67 5.24
C LEU A 82 -20.32 -12.10 4.00
N PHE A 83 -19.08 -12.54 4.20
CA PHE A 83 -18.21 -13.03 3.14
C PHE A 83 -18.15 -14.54 3.15
N VAL A 84 -18.58 -15.19 2.07
CA VAL A 84 -18.53 -16.64 1.92
C VAL A 84 -17.67 -16.99 0.72
N TYR A 85 -16.68 -17.86 0.95
CA TYR A 85 -15.85 -18.43 -0.11
C TYR A 85 -15.98 -19.95 -0.08
N TYR A 86 -16.16 -20.56 -1.25
CA TYR A 86 -16.12 -22.01 -1.41
C TYR A 86 -15.11 -22.42 -2.48
N SER A 87 -14.33 -23.46 -2.20
CA SER A 87 -13.46 -24.10 -3.20
C SER A 87 -13.50 -25.63 -3.11
N GLY A 88 -13.54 -26.28 -4.26
CA GLY A 88 -13.67 -27.74 -4.38
C GLY A 88 -14.25 -28.13 -5.72
N HIS A 89 -14.81 -29.33 -5.84
CA HIS A 89 -15.53 -29.73 -7.05
C HIS A 89 -16.92 -29.08 -7.09
N GLY A 90 -17.31 -28.65 -8.28
CA GLY A 90 -18.68 -28.31 -8.62
C GLY A 90 -19.22 -29.39 -9.53
N LEU A 91 -20.37 -29.94 -9.19
CA LEU A 91 -21.00 -31.08 -9.88
C LEU A 91 -22.42 -30.67 -10.28
N VAL A 92 -22.89 -31.17 -11.41
CA VAL A 92 -24.23 -30.89 -11.91
C VAL A 92 -25.02 -32.19 -12.01
N ASP A 93 -26.27 -32.18 -11.56
CA ASP A 93 -27.16 -33.33 -11.75
C ASP A 93 -27.76 -33.35 -13.16
N VAL A 94 -28.52 -34.40 -13.47
CA VAL A 94 -29.20 -34.58 -14.78
C VAL A 94 -30.22 -33.48 -15.11
N ARG A 95 -30.66 -32.70 -14.11
CA ARG A 95 -31.56 -31.56 -14.28
C ARG A 95 -30.78 -30.25 -14.37
N GLY A 96 -29.46 -30.32 -14.37
CA GLY A 96 -28.59 -29.17 -14.32
C GLY A 96 -28.71 -28.41 -12.99
N ARG A 97 -28.85 -29.05 -11.84
CA ARG A 97 -28.70 -28.33 -10.56
C ARG A 97 -27.26 -28.40 -10.09
N LEU A 98 -26.71 -27.28 -9.62
CA LEU A 98 -25.34 -27.19 -9.12
C LEU A 98 -25.25 -27.73 -7.69
N TYR A 99 -24.27 -28.59 -7.46
CA TYR A 99 -23.90 -29.15 -6.17
C TYR A 99 -22.42 -28.86 -5.90
N LEU A 100 -22.11 -28.41 -4.69
CA LEU A 100 -20.77 -28.15 -4.19
C LEU A 100 -20.31 -29.39 -3.40
N SER A 101 -19.19 -29.99 -3.79
CA SER A 101 -18.67 -31.19 -3.16
C SER A 101 -18.22 -30.97 -1.71
N LEU A 102 -18.43 -31.99 -0.90
CA LEU A 102 -17.93 -32.20 0.45
C LEU A 102 -16.89 -33.32 0.42
N SER A 103 -16.07 -33.47 1.46
CA SER A 103 -15.04 -34.52 1.51
C SER A 103 -15.60 -35.95 1.39
N SER A 104 -16.87 -36.13 1.76
CA SER A 104 -17.64 -37.38 1.69
C SER A 104 -18.50 -37.53 0.41
N THR A 105 -18.47 -36.54 -0.49
CA THR A 105 -19.35 -36.53 -1.68
C THR A 105 -19.12 -37.72 -2.58
N LYS A 106 -20.21 -38.30 -3.06
CA LYS A 106 -20.24 -39.37 -4.05
C LYS A 106 -20.96 -38.87 -5.32
N PRO A 107 -20.29 -38.84 -6.50
CA PRO A 107 -20.86 -38.31 -7.75
C PRO A 107 -22.14 -38.99 -8.23
N ASP A 108 -22.35 -40.26 -7.88
CA ASP A 108 -23.57 -41.02 -8.17
C ASP A 108 -24.74 -40.67 -7.22
N GLN A 109 -24.46 -39.96 -6.11
CA GLN A 109 -25.39 -39.70 -5.00
C GLN A 109 -25.36 -38.23 -4.56
N LEU A 110 -25.23 -37.30 -5.52
CA LEU A 110 -25.09 -35.85 -5.25
C LEU A 110 -26.16 -35.29 -4.31
N ARG A 111 -27.41 -35.74 -4.46
CA ARG A 111 -28.58 -35.14 -3.80
C ARG A 111 -28.53 -35.15 -2.27
N TRP A 112 -27.78 -36.06 -1.66
CA TRP A 112 -27.66 -36.18 -0.20
C TRP A 112 -26.21 -36.27 0.30
N THR A 113 -25.23 -36.35 -0.60
CA THR A 113 -23.80 -36.40 -0.23
C THR A 113 -23.03 -35.12 -0.59
N ALA A 114 -23.63 -34.22 -1.37
CA ALA A 114 -23.07 -32.92 -1.72
C ALA A 114 -23.97 -31.78 -1.23
N LEU A 115 -23.42 -30.57 -1.13
CA LEU A 115 -24.17 -29.38 -0.75
C LEU A 115 -24.93 -28.83 -1.97
N PRO A 116 -26.27 -28.80 -1.98
CA PRO A 116 -27.02 -28.12 -3.03
C PRO A 116 -26.68 -26.62 -3.02
N PHE A 117 -26.42 -26.02 -4.18
CA PHE A 117 -26.14 -24.58 -4.25
C PHE A 117 -27.30 -23.73 -3.71
N ASP A 118 -28.55 -24.18 -3.92
CA ASP A 118 -29.74 -23.50 -3.42
C ASP A 118 -29.77 -23.36 -1.90
N PHE A 119 -29.21 -24.33 -1.16
CA PHE A 119 -29.08 -24.22 0.30
C PHE A 119 -28.21 -23.01 0.67
N LEU A 120 -27.05 -22.85 0.01
CA LEU A 120 -26.16 -21.72 0.28
C LEU A 120 -26.80 -20.39 -0.11
N ARG A 121 -27.54 -20.37 -1.23
CA ARG A 121 -28.31 -19.21 -1.68
C ARG A 121 -29.35 -18.79 -0.66
N GLU A 122 -30.10 -19.73 -0.10
CA GLU A 122 -31.13 -19.49 0.91
C GLU A 122 -30.53 -18.98 2.22
N GLU A 123 -29.43 -19.58 2.69
CA GLU A 123 -28.71 -19.12 3.88
C GLU A 123 -28.16 -17.69 3.73
N LEU A 124 -27.60 -17.36 2.55
CA LEU A 124 -27.18 -16.00 2.24
C LEU A 124 -28.37 -15.05 2.24
N ALA A 125 -29.48 -15.42 1.58
CA ALA A 125 -30.69 -14.60 1.52
C ALA A 125 -31.27 -14.32 2.92
N ALA A 126 -31.19 -15.29 3.84
CA ALA A 126 -31.68 -15.17 5.21
C ALA A 126 -30.77 -14.35 6.14
N SER A 127 -29.50 -14.15 5.79
CA SER A 127 -28.57 -13.31 6.58
C SER A 127 -29.12 -11.89 6.75
N PRO A 128 -28.87 -11.18 7.87
CA PRO A 128 -29.23 -9.77 8.04
C PRO A 128 -28.15 -8.79 7.53
N ALA A 129 -27.03 -9.29 6.97
CA ALA A 129 -25.92 -8.44 6.54
C ALA A 129 -26.35 -7.39 5.51
N ALA A 130 -25.76 -6.20 5.54
CA ALA A 130 -26.00 -5.19 4.51
C ALA A 130 -25.44 -5.61 3.15
N ILE A 131 -24.29 -6.29 3.15
CA ILE A 131 -23.63 -6.81 1.94
C ILE A 131 -23.29 -8.30 2.12
N ARG A 132 -23.63 -9.12 1.12
CA ARG A 132 -23.32 -10.55 1.08
C ARG A 132 -22.40 -10.79 -0.09
N VAL A 133 -21.20 -11.27 0.18
CA VAL A 133 -20.20 -11.59 -0.85
C VAL A 133 -20.09 -13.10 -0.94
N LEU A 134 -20.30 -13.66 -2.13
CA LEU A 134 -20.13 -15.07 -2.42
C LEU A 134 -19.07 -15.25 -3.51
N ILE A 135 -18.00 -15.96 -3.21
CA ILE A 135 -16.97 -16.32 -4.18
C ILE A 135 -16.91 -17.84 -4.32
N LEU A 136 -17.09 -18.34 -5.55
CA LEU A 136 -17.06 -19.76 -5.86
C LEU A 136 -15.87 -20.10 -6.76
N ASP A 137 -14.91 -20.87 -6.22
CA ASP A 137 -13.80 -21.44 -6.97
C ASP A 137 -14.01 -22.93 -7.21
N CYS A 138 -14.88 -23.25 -8.17
CA CYS A 138 -15.19 -24.63 -8.58
C CYS A 138 -15.67 -24.69 -10.04
N CYS A 139 -15.60 -25.89 -10.64
CA CYS A 139 -16.15 -26.13 -11.97
C CYS A 139 -17.66 -25.81 -12.04
N PHE A 140 -18.16 -25.41 -13.21
CA PHE A 140 -19.58 -25.06 -13.44
C PHE A 140 -20.14 -23.95 -12.54
N SER A 141 -19.26 -23.20 -11.87
CA SER A 141 -19.64 -22.15 -10.94
C SER A 141 -20.42 -21.01 -11.61
N GLY A 142 -20.21 -20.75 -12.90
CA GLY A 142 -21.00 -19.74 -13.64
C GLY A 142 -22.52 -20.01 -13.68
N ARG A 143 -22.96 -21.24 -13.40
CA ARG A 143 -24.38 -21.57 -13.25
C ARG A 143 -24.99 -21.04 -11.95
N ALA A 144 -24.16 -20.73 -10.96
CA ALA A 144 -24.58 -19.96 -9.79
C ALA A 144 -25.04 -18.55 -10.19
N VAL A 145 -24.35 -17.89 -11.13
CA VAL A 145 -24.75 -16.56 -11.61
C VAL A 145 -26.11 -16.61 -12.32
N GLU A 146 -26.34 -17.63 -13.14
CA GLU A 146 -27.64 -17.89 -13.80
C GLU A 146 -28.75 -18.20 -12.79
N ALA A 147 -28.49 -19.08 -11.81
CA ALA A 147 -29.47 -19.46 -10.78
C ALA A 147 -29.85 -18.27 -9.88
N MET A 148 -28.93 -17.35 -9.64
CA MET A 148 -29.24 -16.10 -8.96
C MET A 148 -30.14 -15.19 -9.83
N SER A 149 -30.15 -15.37 -11.16
CA SER A 149 -30.78 -14.48 -12.17
C SER A 149 -32.18 -14.89 -12.60
N ASP A 150 -32.62 -16.10 -12.25
CA ASP A 150 -33.92 -16.63 -12.67
C ASP A 150 -35.07 -15.98 -11.86
N PRO A 151 -35.94 -15.16 -12.48
CA PRO A 151 -37.11 -14.59 -11.82
C PRO A 151 -38.25 -15.61 -11.61
N ASN A 152 -38.18 -16.77 -12.26
CA ASN A 152 -39.25 -17.77 -12.36
C ASN A 152 -38.98 -19.08 -11.62
N GLY A 153 -37.91 -19.16 -10.83
CA GLY A 153 -37.67 -20.25 -9.87
C GLY A 153 -38.90 -20.42 -8.97
N THR A 154 -39.65 -21.50 -9.18
CA THR A 154 -41.00 -21.70 -8.65
C THR A 154 -40.96 -21.95 -7.14
N ILE A 155 -40.91 -20.87 -6.35
CA ILE A 155 -41.54 -20.63 -5.04
C ILE A 155 -41.35 -19.12 -4.79
N THR A 156 -42.46 -18.38 -4.83
CA THR A 156 -42.65 -16.99 -4.38
C THR A 156 -41.56 -15.97 -4.70
N GLY A 157 -41.86 -15.13 -5.70
CA GLY A 157 -41.11 -13.92 -6.00
C GLY A 157 -41.04 -12.92 -4.84
N GLN A 158 -40.17 -11.93 -5.04
CA GLN A 158 -39.50 -11.10 -4.03
C GLN A 158 -38.35 -11.90 -3.41
N ILE A 159 -37.11 -11.72 -3.84
CA ILE A 159 -36.32 -10.53 -3.53
C ILE A 159 -35.16 -10.50 -4.54
N ASP A 160 -35.03 -9.46 -5.36
CA ASP A 160 -33.70 -9.04 -5.82
C ASP A 160 -32.89 -8.78 -4.54
N ILE A 161 -31.99 -9.70 -4.17
CA ILE A 161 -31.29 -9.65 -2.87
C ILE A 161 -30.31 -8.48 -2.89
N ALA A 162 -30.83 -7.31 -2.53
CA ALA A 162 -30.11 -6.07 -2.39
C ALA A 162 -28.81 -6.30 -1.61
N GLY A 163 -27.68 -5.89 -2.20
CA GLY A 163 -26.38 -6.01 -1.55
C GLY A 163 -25.67 -7.36 -1.77
N THR A 164 -26.08 -8.19 -2.73
CA THR A 164 -25.36 -9.44 -3.05
C THR A 164 -24.33 -9.24 -4.15
N TYR A 165 -23.13 -9.77 -3.92
CA TYR A 165 -22.04 -9.82 -4.88
C TYR A 165 -21.57 -11.26 -5.05
N THR A 166 -21.72 -11.82 -6.25
CA THR A 166 -21.28 -13.18 -6.57
C THR A 166 -20.15 -13.13 -7.60
N MET A 167 -19.05 -13.83 -7.34
CA MET A 167 -17.95 -14.04 -8.29
C MET A 167 -17.67 -15.53 -8.44
N THR A 168 -17.46 -15.99 -9.67
CA THR A 168 -17.25 -17.41 -9.98
C THR A 168 -15.98 -17.58 -10.80
N SER A 169 -15.24 -18.68 -10.57
CA SER A 169 -13.94 -18.90 -11.23
C SER A 169 -14.04 -19.18 -12.72
N THR A 170 -15.16 -19.69 -13.19
CA THR A 170 -15.39 -20.03 -14.60
C THR A 170 -16.79 -19.62 -15.07
N THR A 171 -17.01 -19.69 -16.38
CA THR A 171 -18.34 -19.62 -16.99
C THR A 171 -19.14 -20.90 -16.74
N ALA A 172 -20.46 -20.85 -16.95
CA ALA A 172 -21.40 -21.95 -16.72
C ALA A 172 -20.99 -23.32 -17.30
N ASN A 173 -20.18 -23.31 -18.37
CA ASN A 173 -19.81 -24.51 -19.15
C ASN A 173 -18.30 -24.83 -19.10
N ALA A 174 -17.52 -24.24 -18.18
CA ALA A 174 -16.07 -24.43 -18.11
C ALA A 174 -15.58 -25.00 -16.77
N THR A 175 -14.49 -25.78 -16.81
CA THR A 175 -13.83 -26.39 -15.65
C THR A 175 -12.85 -25.42 -15.00
N SER A 176 -12.80 -25.41 -13.66
CA SER A 176 -11.79 -24.65 -12.91
C SER A 176 -10.45 -25.39 -12.99
N TYR A 177 -9.34 -24.64 -12.98
CA TYR A 177 -8.00 -25.17 -13.21
C TYR A 177 -7.13 -25.08 -11.94
N ALA A 178 -6.69 -26.24 -11.46
CA ALA A 178 -5.69 -26.37 -10.40
C ALA A 178 -4.42 -26.99 -11.01
N PRO A 179 -3.36 -26.21 -11.28
CA PRO A 179 -2.13 -26.76 -11.84
C PRO A 179 -1.49 -27.75 -10.85
N ALA A 180 -1.03 -28.89 -11.35
CA ALA A 180 -0.40 -29.91 -10.51
C ALA A 180 0.85 -29.35 -9.81
N GLY A 181 0.91 -29.47 -8.48
CA GLY A 181 2.01 -28.97 -7.65
C GLY A 181 2.02 -27.45 -7.40
N ALA A 182 1.04 -26.70 -7.92
CA ALA A 182 0.88 -25.28 -7.57
C ALA A 182 0.34 -25.12 -6.15
N LYS A 183 0.83 -24.08 -5.45
CA LYS A 183 0.40 -23.75 -4.09
C LYS A 183 -1.09 -23.38 -4.03
N TYR A 184 -1.58 -22.61 -5.00
CA TYR A 184 -2.97 -22.18 -5.05
C TYR A 184 -3.62 -22.65 -6.36
N THR A 185 -4.94 -22.82 -6.35
CA THR A 185 -5.73 -22.92 -7.59
C THR A 185 -5.56 -21.66 -8.44
N ALA A 186 -5.72 -21.76 -9.77
CA ALA A 186 -5.38 -20.65 -10.63
C ALA A 186 -6.23 -19.39 -10.41
N PHE A 187 -7.54 -19.56 -10.15
CA PHE A 187 -8.42 -18.45 -9.81
C PHE A 187 -8.04 -17.83 -8.46
N THR A 188 -7.83 -18.64 -7.43
CA THR A 188 -7.46 -18.12 -6.12
C THR A 188 -6.08 -17.47 -6.10
N ASP A 189 -5.11 -17.95 -6.88
CA ASP A 189 -3.82 -17.26 -7.09
C ASP A 189 -4.03 -15.85 -7.65
N ALA A 190 -4.85 -15.71 -8.71
CA ALA A 190 -5.17 -14.42 -9.28
C ALA A 190 -5.92 -13.51 -8.29
N LEU A 191 -6.87 -14.07 -7.53
CA LEU A 191 -7.64 -13.35 -6.50
C LEU A 191 -6.74 -12.86 -5.37
N LEU A 192 -5.86 -13.71 -4.84
CA LEU A 192 -4.93 -13.34 -3.77
C LEU A 192 -3.99 -12.23 -4.22
N ARG A 193 -3.48 -12.29 -5.46
CA ARG A 193 -2.62 -11.23 -6.00
C ARG A 193 -3.37 -9.92 -6.18
N ALA A 194 -4.61 -9.96 -6.65
CA ALA A 194 -5.47 -8.78 -6.75
C ALA A 194 -5.74 -8.17 -5.37
N LEU A 195 -6.08 -8.99 -4.36
CA LEU A 195 -6.32 -8.54 -2.99
C LEU A 195 -5.07 -7.98 -2.31
N ARG A 196 -3.88 -8.47 -2.64
CA ARG A 196 -2.60 -7.98 -2.10
C ARG A 196 -2.02 -6.80 -2.88
N SER A 197 -2.64 -6.46 -4.02
CA SER A 197 -2.11 -5.47 -4.96
C SER A 197 -0.68 -5.82 -5.44
N GLU A 198 -0.38 -7.12 -5.58
CA GLU A 198 0.92 -7.62 -6.06
C GLU A 198 1.02 -7.46 -7.59
N GLU A 199 1.93 -6.60 -8.06
CA GLU A 199 2.25 -6.37 -9.49
C GLU A 199 1.02 -6.05 -10.36
N CYS A 200 0.65 -4.78 -10.47
CA CYS A 200 -0.04 -4.32 -11.67
C CYS A 200 0.97 -4.36 -12.82
N ILE A 201 0.79 -5.31 -13.75
CA ILE A 201 1.59 -5.37 -14.97
C ILE A 201 0.77 -4.62 -16.03
N GLU A 202 1.36 -3.54 -16.53
CA GLU A 202 0.87 -2.52 -17.46
C GLU A 202 0.34 -1.24 -16.78
N PRO A 203 0.89 -0.06 -17.12
CA PRO A 203 0.30 1.22 -16.76
C PRO A 203 -0.97 1.38 -17.61
N PHE A 204 -2.14 1.40 -16.97
CA PHE A 204 -3.27 2.05 -17.60
C PHE A 204 -2.92 3.53 -17.70
N GLU A 205 -2.60 3.98 -18.91
CA GLU A 205 -2.62 5.39 -19.26
C GLU A 205 -4.01 5.92 -18.84
N ASP A 206 -4.01 6.91 -17.95
CA ASP A 206 -5.16 7.71 -17.52
C ASP A 206 -6.11 7.19 -16.43
N GLU A 207 -5.81 6.14 -15.66
CA GLU A 207 -6.62 5.81 -14.46
C GLU A 207 -5.79 5.71 -13.18
N GLU A 208 -6.15 6.58 -12.25
CA GLU A 208 -5.76 6.68 -10.85
C GLU A 208 -5.50 5.29 -10.22
N TYR A 209 -4.24 4.97 -9.90
CA TYR A 209 -3.91 3.77 -9.11
C TYR A 209 -4.59 3.86 -7.75
N LYS A 210 -5.77 3.24 -7.64
CA LYS A 210 -6.49 3.13 -6.38
C LYS A 210 -5.70 2.23 -5.43
N GLN A 211 -5.35 2.83 -4.31
CA GLN A 211 -4.59 2.21 -3.22
C GLN A 211 -5.31 0.97 -2.65
N SER A 212 -6.64 0.90 -2.75
CA SER A 212 -7.44 -0.29 -2.43
C SER A 212 -8.40 -0.58 -3.57
N LEU A 213 -8.44 -1.83 -4.01
CA LEU A 213 -9.36 -2.25 -5.06
C LEU A 213 -10.74 -2.51 -4.46
N THR A 214 -11.76 -1.95 -5.10
CA THR A 214 -13.15 -2.37 -4.89
C THR A 214 -13.32 -3.80 -5.39
N LEU A 215 -14.38 -4.49 -4.95
CA LEU A 215 -14.74 -5.81 -5.47
C LEU A 215 -14.83 -5.82 -7.00
N ASP A 216 -15.36 -4.73 -7.57
CA ASP A 216 -15.46 -4.56 -9.02
C ASP A 216 -14.10 -4.50 -9.72
N GLU A 217 -13.13 -3.84 -9.11
CA GLU A 217 -11.75 -3.75 -9.63
C GLU A 217 -10.96 -5.03 -9.38
N ILE A 218 -11.17 -5.69 -8.23
CA ILE A 218 -10.64 -7.03 -7.97
C ILE A 218 -11.09 -7.99 -9.06
N PHE A 219 -12.37 -7.96 -9.45
CA PHE A 219 -12.87 -8.78 -10.55
C PHE A 219 -12.13 -8.51 -11.87
N ARG A 220 -11.96 -7.24 -12.24
CA ARG A 220 -11.25 -6.86 -13.48
C ARG A 220 -9.80 -7.34 -13.47
N GLU A 221 -9.14 -7.23 -12.32
CA GLU A 221 -7.76 -7.67 -12.16
C GLU A 221 -7.62 -9.20 -12.24
N VAL A 222 -8.52 -9.93 -11.59
CA VAL A 222 -8.57 -11.40 -11.68
C VAL A 222 -8.83 -11.85 -13.11
N ASP A 223 -9.79 -11.20 -13.79
CA ASP A 223 -10.13 -11.47 -15.19
C ASP A 223 -8.95 -11.22 -16.12
N PHE A 224 -8.27 -10.08 -15.98
CA PHE A 224 -7.08 -9.74 -16.75
C PHE A 224 -5.94 -10.75 -16.57
N ARG A 225 -5.64 -11.13 -15.32
CA ARG A 225 -4.58 -12.11 -15.00
C ARG A 225 -4.87 -13.49 -15.58
N LEU A 226 -6.12 -13.94 -15.52
CA LEU A 226 -6.53 -15.22 -16.08
C LEU A 226 -6.50 -15.19 -17.61
N LEU A 227 -6.97 -14.10 -18.23
CA LEU A 227 -6.92 -13.90 -19.68
C LEU A 227 -5.47 -13.93 -20.20
N LYS A 228 -4.54 -13.22 -19.55
CA LYS A 228 -3.12 -13.17 -19.95
C LYS A 228 -2.44 -14.55 -19.93
N ARG A 229 -2.95 -15.46 -19.09
CA ARG A 229 -2.45 -16.84 -18.97
C ARG A 229 -3.21 -17.83 -19.86
N GLY A 230 -4.20 -17.38 -20.64
CA GLY A 230 -5.06 -18.25 -21.45
C GLY A 230 -5.94 -19.18 -20.60
N LEU A 231 -6.29 -18.77 -19.38
CA LEU A 231 -7.06 -19.56 -18.43
C LEU A 231 -8.55 -19.18 -18.45
N PRO A 232 -9.44 -20.04 -17.90
CA PRO A 232 -10.86 -19.72 -17.81
C PRO A 232 -11.12 -18.38 -17.13
N ARG A 233 -11.97 -17.56 -17.74
CA ARG A 233 -12.33 -16.24 -17.23
C ARG A 233 -13.42 -16.33 -16.17
N PRO A 234 -13.35 -15.49 -15.11
CA PRO A 234 -14.36 -15.45 -14.07
C PRO A 234 -15.65 -14.80 -14.55
N GLN A 235 -16.75 -15.03 -13.83
CA GLN A 235 -17.98 -14.26 -13.98
C GLN A 235 -18.31 -13.52 -12.69
N ARG A 236 -19.08 -12.44 -12.82
CA ARG A 236 -19.53 -11.63 -11.69
C ARG A 236 -20.97 -11.22 -11.86
N ARG A 237 -21.70 -11.18 -10.75
CA ARG A 237 -22.94 -10.42 -10.63
C ARG A 237 -22.93 -9.58 -9.35
N ALA A 238 -23.29 -8.32 -9.49
CA ALA A 238 -23.42 -7.39 -8.38
C ALA A 238 -24.82 -6.78 -8.41
N ILE A 239 -25.52 -6.80 -7.27
CA ILE A 239 -26.80 -6.12 -7.08
C ILE A 239 -26.55 -4.91 -6.18
N ASN A 240 -26.92 -3.72 -6.65
CA ASN A 240 -26.69 -2.43 -5.98
C ASN A 240 -25.20 -2.09 -5.78
N ALA A 241 -24.89 -1.28 -4.76
CA ALA A 241 -23.54 -0.75 -4.49
C ALA A 241 -22.54 -1.78 -3.92
N ALA A 242 -22.87 -3.07 -3.88
CA ALA A 242 -21.99 -4.11 -3.33
C ALA A 242 -20.62 -4.17 -4.03
N GLY A 243 -20.58 -3.85 -5.33
CA GLY A 243 -19.35 -3.79 -6.12
C GLY A 243 -18.33 -2.75 -5.65
N SER A 244 -18.75 -1.76 -4.86
CA SER A 244 -17.89 -0.69 -4.33
C SER A 244 -17.21 -1.02 -2.98
N LEU A 245 -17.46 -2.20 -2.42
CA LEU A 245 -16.83 -2.66 -1.18
C LEU A 245 -15.34 -2.95 -1.41
N MET A 246 -14.47 -2.52 -0.50
CA MET A 246 -13.03 -2.82 -0.53
C MET A 246 -12.70 -3.82 0.58
N LEU A 247 -12.08 -4.95 0.23
CA LEU A 247 -11.77 -6.02 1.20
C LEU A 247 -10.39 -5.91 1.83
N THR A 248 -9.47 -5.17 1.19
CA THR A 248 -8.10 -4.99 1.67
C THR A 248 -7.68 -3.53 1.55
N LYS A 249 -7.05 -3.03 2.61
CA LYS A 249 -6.42 -1.72 2.66
C LYS A 249 -5.09 -1.78 1.91
N SER A 250 -4.76 -0.70 1.20
CA SER A 250 -3.41 -0.49 0.71
C SER A 250 -2.42 -0.59 1.84
N ARG A 251 -1.25 -1.15 1.55
CA ARG A 251 -0.13 -1.14 2.49
C ARG A 251 0.34 0.31 2.64
N GLN A 252 -0.20 1.03 3.63
CA GLN A 252 0.31 2.34 3.99
C GLN A 252 1.79 2.21 4.36
N VAL A 253 2.60 3.08 3.76
CA VAL A 253 4.06 3.14 3.87
C VAL A 253 4.53 3.43 5.31
N ASP A 254 3.61 3.85 6.19
CA ASP A 254 3.88 4.35 7.54
C ASP A 254 3.55 3.37 8.67
N ALA A 255 3.02 2.16 8.38
CA ALA A 255 2.87 1.16 9.43
C ALA A 255 4.28 0.75 9.89
N PRO A 256 4.66 0.94 11.18
CA PRO A 256 5.91 0.39 11.68
C PRO A 256 5.91 -1.10 11.35
N LEU A 257 6.96 -1.57 10.67
CA LEU A 257 7.18 -2.98 10.41
C LEU A 257 7.14 -3.66 11.78
N ALA A 258 6.01 -4.26 12.15
CA ALA A 258 5.60 -4.42 13.55
C ALA A 258 6.57 -5.27 14.39
N ASN A 259 7.60 -5.86 13.77
CA ASN A 259 8.62 -6.70 14.40
C ASN A 259 10.05 -6.46 13.87
N ILE A 260 10.34 -5.37 13.14
CA ILE A 260 11.65 -5.14 12.52
C ILE A 260 12.25 -3.83 13.04
N GLN A 261 13.30 -3.96 13.84
CA GLN A 261 14.04 -2.83 14.42
C GLN A 261 15.32 -2.55 13.64
N PRO A 262 15.84 -1.30 13.66
CA PRO A 262 17.17 -1.01 13.16
C PRO A 262 18.22 -1.98 13.73
N GLY A 263 19.10 -2.47 12.88
CA GLY A 263 20.06 -3.54 13.17
C GLY A 263 19.63 -4.94 12.74
N HIS A 264 18.36 -5.16 12.39
CA HIS A 264 17.88 -6.47 11.93
C HIS A 264 18.61 -6.92 10.66
N GLN A 265 19.09 -8.16 10.64
CA GLN A 265 19.88 -8.73 9.55
C GLN A 265 19.06 -9.72 8.71
N PHE A 266 19.29 -9.69 7.40
CA PHE A 266 18.72 -10.60 6.42
C PHE A 266 19.86 -11.28 5.67
N SER A 267 19.77 -12.61 5.49
CA SER A 267 20.82 -13.33 4.76
C SER A 267 20.82 -13.00 3.26
N THR A 268 19.65 -12.67 2.71
CA THR A 268 19.45 -12.43 1.28
C THR A 268 18.49 -11.27 1.03
N ARG A 269 18.55 -10.71 -0.19
CA ARG A 269 17.63 -9.67 -0.66
C ARG A 269 16.17 -10.14 -0.65
N ARG A 270 15.94 -11.45 -0.90
CA ARG A 270 14.61 -12.07 -0.84
C ARG A 270 14.02 -12.05 0.57
N GLN A 271 14.82 -12.32 1.60
CA GLN A 271 14.33 -12.20 2.99
C GLN A 271 13.95 -10.77 3.36
N ALA A 272 14.71 -9.77 2.90
CA ALA A 272 14.35 -8.36 3.11
C ALA A 272 13.04 -7.97 2.37
N HIS A 273 12.78 -8.59 1.21
CA HIS A 273 11.52 -8.48 0.46
C HIS A 273 10.35 -9.13 1.20
N ASP A 274 10.50 -10.39 1.60
CA ASP A 274 9.45 -11.16 2.30
C ASP A 274 9.08 -10.47 3.63
N ALA A 275 10.07 -9.90 4.31
CA ALA A 275 9.89 -9.10 5.52
C ALA A 275 9.27 -7.70 5.27
N GLY A 276 9.23 -7.26 4.01
CA GLY A 276 8.61 -6.01 3.60
C GLY A 276 9.44 -4.75 3.85
N VAL A 277 10.72 -4.88 4.21
CA VAL A 277 11.61 -3.72 4.40
C VAL A 277 11.96 -3.07 3.06
N HIS A 278 12.10 -3.89 2.02
CA HIS A 278 12.39 -3.45 0.66
C HIS A 278 11.83 -4.41 -0.38
N ARG A 279 10.85 -3.97 -1.18
CA ARG A 279 10.07 -4.82 -2.09
C ARG A 279 10.84 -5.25 -3.36
N PRO A 280 11.67 -4.43 -4.01
CA PRO A 280 12.40 -4.89 -5.20
C PRO A 280 13.47 -5.94 -4.89
N LEU A 281 13.55 -6.98 -5.73
CA LEU A 281 14.61 -7.99 -5.62
C LEU A 281 15.93 -7.57 -6.28
N GLN A 282 15.92 -6.53 -7.11
CA GLN A 282 17.10 -6.05 -7.84
C GLN A 282 17.26 -4.52 -7.75
N ALA A 283 16.21 -3.74 -8.03
CA ALA A 283 16.30 -2.29 -8.03
C ALA A 283 16.73 -1.73 -6.67
N GLY A 284 17.61 -0.72 -6.66
CA GLY A 284 18.12 -0.10 -5.43
C GLY A 284 17.09 0.76 -4.69
N ILE A 285 16.14 1.34 -5.41
CA ILE A 285 15.12 2.25 -4.88
C ILE A 285 13.75 1.58 -4.95
N CYS A 286 12.99 1.64 -3.87
CA CYS A 286 11.59 1.23 -3.81
C CYS A 286 10.72 2.47 -3.63
N GLY A 287 9.85 2.77 -4.58
CA GLY A 287 8.91 3.88 -4.49
C GLY A 287 8.40 4.34 -5.85
N THR A 288 7.59 5.39 -5.85
CA THR A 288 7.05 6.01 -7.07
C THR A 288 7.04 7.54 -6.94
N ARG A 289 6.93 8.26 -8.06
CA ARG A 289 6.73 9.72 -8.07
C ARG A 289 5.54 10.16 -7.23
N LYS A 290 4.45 9.41 -7.19
CA LYS A 290 3.23 9.84 -6.46
C LYS A 290 3.37 9.66 -4.95
N THR A 291 3.98 8.55 -4.52
CA THR A 291 3.98 8.15 -3.10
C THR A 291 5.24 8.57 -2.36
N GLY A 292 6.32 8.87 -3.08
CA GLY A 292 7.66 8.96 -2.53
C GLY A 292 8.39 7.62 -2.50
N ALA A 293 9.68 7.69 -2.16
CA ALA A 293 10.55 6.56 -1.90
C ALA A 293 10.24 5.97 -0.51
N GLU A 294 9.95 4.68 -0.49
CA GLU A 294 9.68 3.88 0.72
C GLU A 294 10.99 3.38 1.34
N SER A 295 11.92 2.92 0.50
CA SER A 295 13.20 2.40 0.95
C SER A 295 14.27 2.41 -0.14
N ILE A 296 15.52 2.47 0.29
CA ILE A 296 16.70 2.33 -0.57
C ILE A 296 17.63 1.23 -0.06
N VAL A 297 18.41 0.66 -0.96
CA VAL A 297 19.45 -0.31 -0.63
C VAL A 297 20.80 0.18 -1.12
N LEU A 298 21.75 0.27 -0.19
CA LEU A 298 23.17 0.54 -0.45
C LEU A 298 23.92 -0.79 -0.58
N SER A 299 24.17 -1.21 -1.81
CA SER A 299 24.92 -2.44 -2.13
C SER A 299 26.12 -2.21 -3.04
N GLY A 300 26.58 -0.96 -3.20
CA GLY A 300 27.71 -0.62 -4.08
C GLY A 300 27.38 -0.66 -5.57
N GLY A 301 26.18 -0.24 -5.95
CA GLY A 301 25.74 -0.21 -7.35
C GLY A 301 26.37 0.92 -8.17
N TYR A 302 26.85 1.98 -7.51
CA TYR A 302 27.51 3.11 -8.14
C TYR A 302 28.81 3.42 -7.40
N LYS A 303 29.85 3.77 -8.15
CA LYS A 303 31.16 4.16 -7.61
C LYS A 303 31.12 5.51 -6.87
N ASP A 304 30.09 6.30 -7.15
CA ASP A 304 29.87 7.65 -6.65
C ASP A 304 29.09 7.71 -5.32
N ASP A 305 28.69 6.56 -4.77
CA ASP A 305 28.01 6.49 -3.46
C ASP A 305 29.00 6.81 -2.32
N GLU A 306 28.61 7.71 -1.42
CA GLU A 306 29.35 8.03 -0.21
C GLU A 306 28.50 7.71 1.02
N ASP A 307 29.07 7.01 2.00
CA ASP A 307 28.36 6.60 3.21
C ASP A 307 29.18 6.97 4.43
N HIS A 308 28.66 7.92 5.21
CA HIS A 308 29.25 8.43 6.45
C HIS A 308 28.49 7.92 7.69
N GLY A 309 27.60 6.94 7.52
CA GLY A 309 26.82 6.36 8.62
C GLY A 309 25.52 7.13 8.82
N ASP A 310 25.60 8.32 9.43
CA ASP A 310 24.45 9.22 9.65
C ASP A 310 24.06 10.02 8.40
N VAL A 311 25.01 10.25 7.50
CA VAL A 311 24.81 10.91 6.21
C VAL A 311 25.17 9.97 5.06
N ILE A 312 24.32 9.94 4.04
CA ILE A 312 24.52 9.16 2.82
C ILE A 312 24.40 10.08 1.61
N ILE A 313 25.35 10.02 0.69
CA ILE A 313 25.22 10.57 -0.66
C ILE A 313 24.92 9.40 -1.59
N TYR A 314 23.65 9.25 -1.93
CA TYR A 314 23.14 8.13 -2.71
C TYR A 314 22.99 8.50 -4.18
N THR A 315 23.53 7.68 -5.08
CA THR A 315 23.40 7.88 -6.52
C THR A 315 22.07 7.31 -7.02
N GLY A 316 21.36 8.09 -7.83
CA GLY A 316 20.08 7.74 -8.44
C GLY A 316 20.18 6.55 -9.38
N HIS A 317 19.01 6.06 -9.79
CA HIS A 317 18.90 4.96 -10.74
C HIS A 317 18.91 5.46 -12.19
N GLY A 318 19.55 4.68 -13.07
CA GLY A 318 19.41 4.81 -14.51
C GLY A 318 20.74 4.94 -15.25
N GLY A 319 20.68 4.67 -16.55
CA GLY A 319 21.80 4.87 -17.47
C GLY A 319 22.94 3.86 -17.34
N GLN A 320 22.75 2.75 -16.64
CA GLN A 320 23.70 1.63 -16.56
C GLN A 320 23.38 0.49 -17.53
N ASP A 321 24.40 -0.26 -17.94
CA ASP A 321 24.28 -1.56 -18.61
C ASP A 321 24.09 -2.72 -17.61
N GLN A 322 24.01 -3.96 -18.10
CA GLN A 322 23.88 -5.15 -17.24
C GLN A 322 25.11 -5.42 -16.35
N ALA A 323 26.26 -4.84 -16.69
CA ALA A 323 27.50 -4.97 -15.92
C ALA A 323 27.67 -3.85 -14.88
N GLY A 324 26.75 -2.88 -14.83
CA GLY A 324 26.80 -1.74 -13.91
C GLY A 324 27.64 -0.56 -14.40
N ASN A 325 28.04 -0.53 -15.67
CA ASN A 325 28.77 0.62 -16.24
C ASN A 325 27.79 1.69 -16.68
N GLN A 326 28.11 2.96 -16.38
CA GLN A 326 27.33 4.09 -16.87
C GLN A 326 27.56 4.27 -18.38
N ILE A 327 26.48 4.27 -19.16
CA ILE A 327 26.49 4.37 -20.63
C ILE A 327 25.65 5.54 -21.17
N ARG A 328 24.89 6.23 -20.32
CA ARG A 328 24.11 7.43 -20.65
C ARG A 328 23.72 8.21 -19.40
N ASP A 329 23.23 9.43 -19.60
CA ASP A 329 22.74 10.31 -18.54
C ASP A 329 21.51 9.73 -17.83
N GLN A 330 21.41 10.03 -16.53
CA GLN A 330 20.23 9.76 -15.70
C GLN A 330 19.16 10.84 -15.86
N SER A 331 17.91 10.48 -15.56
CA SER A 331 16.78 11.40 -15.56
C SER A 331 16.03 11.37 -14.22
N LEU A 332 15.47 12.51 -13.82
CA LEU A 332 14.51 12.59 -12.71
C LEU A 332 13.13 12.00 -13.08
N ASP A 333 12.91 11.67 -14.35
CA ASP A 333 11.72 10.94 -14.80
C ASP A 333 11.82 9.45 -14.55
N ASP A 334 13.02 8.94 -14.21
CA ASP A 334 13.15 7.58 -13.70
C ASP A 334 12.31 7.41 -12.43
N SER A 335 11.54 6.32 -12.36
CA SER A 335 10.60 6.06 -11.27
C SER A 335 11.23 6.13 -9.88
N GLY A 336 12.47 5.65 -9.70
CA GLY A 336 13.17 5.69 -8.43
C GLY A 336 13.66 7.09 -8.08
N ASN A 337 14.20 7.81 -9.05
CA ASN A 337 14.68 9.18 -8.85
C ASN A 337 13.51 10.13 -8.53
N ALA A 338 12.40 10.01 -9.27
CA ALA A 338 11.19 10.77 -9.01
C ALA A 338 10.61 10.50 -7.61
N ALA A 339 10.70 9.24 -7.15
CA ALA A 339 10.27 8.86 -5.81
C ALA A 339 11.12 9.55 -4.72
N LEU A 340 12.45 9.59 -4.89
CA LEU A 340 13.34 10.27 -3.95
C LEU A 340 13.14 11.79 -3.94
N VAL A 341 12.91 12.41 -5.11
CA VAL A 341 12.52 13.84 -5.19
C VAL A 341 11.22 14.08 -4.42
N THR A 342 10.23 13.21 -4.59
CA THR A 342 8.96 13.34 -3.86
C THR A 342 9.16 13.16 -2.35
N SER A 343 10.00 12.22 -1.91
CA SER A 343 10.36 12.10 -0.49
C SER A 343 11.07 13.33 0.05
N TYR A 344 11.86 14.03 -0.75
CA TYR A 344 12.43 15.33 -0.38
C TYR A 344 11.34 16.40 -0.24
N LEU A 345 10.51 16.58 -1.26
CA LEU A 345 9.48 17.63 -1.29
C LEU A 345 8.42 17.46 -0.21
N GLU A 346 8.02 16.22 0.07
CA GLU A 346 7.02 15.87 1.08
C GLU A 346 7.64 15.57 2.46
N GLY A 347 8.96 15.59 2.59
CA GLY A 347 9.65 15.25 3.83
C GLY A 347 9.27 13.86 4.35
N LEU A 348 9.31 12.84 3.48
CA LEU A 348 8.96 11.47 3.85
C LEU A 348 10.20 10.71 4.34
N PRO A 349 10.05 9.89 5.40
CA PRO A 349 11.13 9.02 5.83
C PRO A 349 11.34 7.87 4.83
N VAL A 350 12.61 7.53 4.59
CA VAL A 350 13.06 6.48 3.68
C VAL A 350 13.79 5.43 4.51
N ARG A 351 13.35 4.16 4.43
CA ARG A 351 14.08 3.07 5.09
C ARG A 351 15.41 2.81 4.37
N VAL A 352 16.50 2.74 5.12
CA VAL A 352 17.83 2.41 4.58
C VAL A 352 18.18 0.98 4.90
N ILE A 353 18.60 0.24 3.88
CA ILE A 353 19.14 -1.10 4.01
C ILE A 353 20.57 -1.09 3.48
N ARG A 354 21.55 -1.51 4.28
CA ARG A 354 22.95 -1.66 3.84
C ARG A 354 23.23 -3.12 3.49
N GLY A 355 23.86 -3.35 2.34
CA GLY A 355 24.25 -4.67 1.84
C GLY A 355 25.76 -4.86 1.88
N TRP A 356 26.19 -6.10 2.10
CA TRP A 356 27.61 -6.47 2.27
C TRP A 356 28.51 -6.20 1.05
N GLN A 357 27.92 -6.04 -0.13
CA GLN A 357 28.66 -5.77 -1.38
C GLN A 357 29.12 -4.31 -1.49
N SER A 358 28.63 -3.42 -0.62
CA SER A 358 29.10 -2.04 -0.56
C SER A 358 30.52 -1.98 0.03
N THR A 359 31.35 -1.11 -0.53
CA THR A 359 32.68 -0.77 0.02
C THR A 359 32.61 0.14 1.25
N SER A 360 31.40 0.54 1.67
CA SER A 360 31.17 1.36 2.85
C SER A 360 31.70 0.67 4.13
N PRO A 361 32.42 1.40 5.02
CA PRO A 361 32.83 0.87 6.32
C PRO A 361 31.65 0.55 7.25
N TYR A 362 30.44 1.02 6.91
CA TYR A 362 29.21 0.76 7.63
C TYR A 362 28.42 -0.43 7.07
N ALA A 363 28.83 -1.00 5.94
CA ALA A 363 28.20 -2.19 5.38
C ALA A 363 28.27 -3.38 6.36
N PRO A 364 27.29 -4.30 6.36
CA PRO A 364 27.41 -5.54 7.13
C PRO A 364 28.45 -6.48 6.50
N SER A 365 29.07 -7.37 7.29
CA SER A 365 30.10 -8.29 6.78
C SER A 365 29.53 -9.40 5.89
N LYS A 366 28.21 -9.63 5.97
CA LYS A 366 27.45 -10.55 5.13
C LYS A 366 25.98 -10.13 5.06
N GLY A 367 25.32 -10.47 3.96
CA GLY A 367 23.88 -10.24 3.80
C GLY A 367 23.48 -8.77 3.75
N TYR A 368 22.33 -8.46 4.33
CA TYR A 368 21.70 -7.14 4.36
C TYR A 368 21.31 -6.78 5.79
N ARG A 369 21.34 -5.49 6.13
CA ARG A 369 20.93 -4.98 7.43
C ARG A 369 20.02 -3.77 7.27
N TYR A 370 18.91 -3.76 7.97
CA TYR A 370 18.03 -2.59 8.05
C TYR A 370 18.62 -1.59 9.05
N ASP A 371 18.93 -0.37 8.61
CA ASP A 371 19.64 0.64 9.42
C ASP A 371 18.76 1.83 9.78
N GLY A 372 17.44 1.66 9.75
CA GLY A 372 16.48 2.64 10.22
C GLY A 372 15.99 3.63 9.15
N LEU A 373 15.50 4.77 9.61
CA LEU A 373 14.81 5.77 8.79
C LEU A 373 15.70 6.98 8.55
N TYR A 374 15.75 7.43 7.30
CA TYR A 374 16.50 8.59 6.86
C TYR A 374 15.57 9.58 6.14
N ARG A 375 15.97 10.82 5.99
CA ARG A 375 15.25 11.83 5.21
C ARG A 375 16.14 12.33 4.09
N VAL A 376 15.57 12.50 2.91
CA VAL A 376 16.25 13.20 1.82
C VAL A 376 16.27 14.69 2.18
N THR A 377 17.47 15.25 2.30
CA THR A 377 17.70 16.64 2.76
C THR A 377 18.13 17.56 1.63
N SER A 378 18.66 16.99 0.54
CA SER A 378 18.90 17.71 -0.71
C SER A 378 19.10 16.71 -1.84
N TYR A 379 19.00 17.19 -3.08
CA TYR A 379 19.39 16.45 -4.27
C TYR A 379 19.98 17.41 -5.31
N GLY A 380 20.79 16.87 -6.21
CA GLY A 380 21.43 17.62 -7.28
C GLY A 380 22.06 16.69 -8.30
N SER A 381 22.46 17.21 -9.45
CA SER A 381 23.17 16.43 -10.46
C SER A 381 24.67 16.71 -10.41
N LYS A 382 25.46 15.70 -10.77
CA LYS A 382 26.89 15.85 -11.06
C LYS A 382 27.27 14.98 -12.26
N THR A 383 28.43 15.23 -12.83
CA THR A 383 29.05 14.30 -13.78
C THR A 383 29.70 13.16 -12.99
N SER A 384 29.38 11.92 -13.33
CA SER A 384 29.97 10.73 -12.73
C SER A 384 31.45 10.60 -13.09
N LEU A 385 32.15 9.70 -12.42
CA LEU A 385 33.53 9.33 -12.77
C LEU A 385 33.65 8.78 -14.20
N ASP A 386 32.56 8.25 -14.75
CA ASP A 386 32.48 7.70 -16.11
C ASP A 386 32.03 8.75 -17.15
N GLY A 387 31.82 10.02 -16.75
CA GLY A 387 31.59 11.15 -17.65
C GLY A 387 30.13 11.45 -18.00
N PHE A 388 29.16 10.76 -17.40
CA PHE A 388 27.72 10.95 -17.65
C PHE A 388 27.05 11.69 -16.50
N LEU A 389 25.95 12.38 -16.76
CA LEU A 389 25.16 13.02 -15.71
C LEU A 389 24.48 11.96 -14.83
N ILE A 390 24.70 12.07 -13.52
CA ILE A 390 24.04 11.28 -12.49
C ILE A 390 23.34 12.21 -11.49
N TRP A 391 22.26 11.73 -10.90
CA TRP A 391 21.58 12.42 -9.81
C TRP A 391 22.06 11.87 -8.47
N GLN A 392 22.32 12.76 -7.52
CA GLN A 392 22.69 12.41 -6.16
C GLN A 392 21.67 12.95 -5.18
N PHE A 393 21.38 12.14 -4.17
CA PHE A 393 20.43 12.43 -3.10
C PHE A 393 21.18 12.35 -1.78
N ARG A 394 21.13 13.42 -0.99
CA ARG A 394 21.71 13.44 0.34
C ARG A 394 20.67 13.02 1.36
N LEU A 395 20.91 11.92 2.05
CA LEU A 395 20.06 11.41 3.11
C LEU A 395 20.72 11.61 4.48
N GLU A 396 19.93 12.04 5.47
CA GLU A 396 20.36 12.13 6.87
C GLU A 396 19.49 11.21 7.75
N ALA A 397 20.10 10.56 8.73
CA ALA A 397 19.39 9.72 9.69
C ALA A 397 18.36 10.54 10.47
N CYS A 398 17.14 10.00 10.63
CA CYS A 398 16.14 10.62 11.48
C CYS A 398 16.60 10.59 12.94
N GLU A 399 16.17 11.57 13.74
CA GLU A 399 16.38 11.58 15.18
C GLU A 399 15.95 10.25 15.82
N GLY A 400 16.78 9.73 16.73
CA GLY A 400 16.55 8.44 17.39
C GLY A 400 16.93 7.20 16.56
N THR A 401 17.37 7.35 15.31
CA THR A 401 17.86 6.23 14.50
C THR A 401 19.21 5.73 15.05
N PRO A 402 19.33 4.45 15.45
CA PRO A 402 20.60 3.88 15.89
C PRO A 402 21.61 3.87 14.74
N LEU A 403 22.75 4.56 14.93
CA LEU A 403 23.79 4.63 13.91
C LEU A 403 24.58 3.32 13.80
N PRO A 404 24.90 2.87 12.57
CA PRO A 404 25.72 1.69 12.37
C PRO A 404 27.15 1.94 12.87
N LYS A 405 27.75 0.93 13.48
CA LYS A 405 29.16 0.97 13.86
C LYS A 405 30.04 0.71 12.63
N MET A 406 31.14 1.45 12.49
CA MET A 406 32.17 1.13 11.51
C MET A 406 32.75 -0.24 11.81
N GLN A 407 32.93 -1.07 10.78
CA GLN A 407 33.74 -2.27 10.90
C GLN A 407 35.22 -1.84 10.89
N GLN A 408 35.92 -2.05 12.00
CA GLN A 408 37.38 -1.98 12.01
C GLN A 408 37.89 -3.11 11.10
N GLN A 409 38.57 -2.76 10.01
CA GLN A 409 39.45 -3.70 9.33
C GLN A 409 40.47 -4.17 10.37
N GLY A 410 40.56 -5.49 10.58
CA GLY A 410 41.49 -6.06 11.55
C GLY A 410 42.92 -5.59 11.29
N ASP A 411 43.63 -5.31 12.38
CA ASP A 411 45.04 -4.91 12.38
C ASP A 411 45.88 -5.84 11.49
N LEU A 412 46.49 -5.26 10.46
CA LEU A 412 47.73 -5.75 9.90
C LEU A 412 48.84 -4.90 10.52
N ASP A 413 49.38 -5.39 11.63
CA ASP A 413 50.63 -4.88 12.19
C ASP A 413 51.79 -5.04 11.20
N ASP A 414 52.70 -4.07 11.28
CA ASP A 414 54.08 -4.05 10.78
C ASP A 414 54.34 -4.02 9.27
N LEU A 415 54.45 -2.81 8.71
CA LEU A 415 55.66 -2.40 7.97
C LEU A 415 55.99 -0.91 8.22
N VAL A 416 57.16 -0.70 8.80
CA VAL A 416 57.77 0.57 9.23
C VAL A 416 58.46 1.32 8.09
N GLU A 417 58.07 2.60 7.93
CA GLU A 417 58.81 3.82 7.51
C GLU A 417 59.37 4.00 6.05
N PRO A 418 59.69 5.25 5.58
CA PRO A 418 59.90 6.48 6.35
C PRO A 418 59.23 7.79 5.87
N LYS A 419 59.16 8.70 6.85
CA LYS A 419 58.78 10.12 6.79
C LYS A 419 59.65 10.90 5.80
N THR A 420 59.03 11.74 4.98
CA THR A 420 59.70 12.90 4.37
C THR A 420 58.96 14.19 4.69
N LYS A 421 59.65 15.09 5.40
CA LYS A 421 59.25 16.47 5.64
C LYS A 421 59.30 17.25 4.32
N ARG A 422 58.22 17.97 3.99
CA ARG A 422 58.32 19.24 3.24
C ARG A 422 57.38 20.27 3.82
N VAL A 423 58.00 21.26 4.46
CA VAL A 423 57.45 22.58 4.77
C VAL A 423 57.50 23.39 3.49
N THR A 424 56.39 24.01 3.10
CA THR A 424 56.40 25.38 2.55
C THR A 424 55.08 26.08 2.87
N ALA A 425 55.21 27.19 3.60
CA ALA A 425 54.15 28.13 3.87
C ALA A 425 53.64 28.80 2.58
N ARG A 426 52.33 28.95 2.45
CA ARG A 426 51.74 30.01 1.63
C ARG A 426 50.50 30.60 2.31
N LYS A 427 50.69 31.84 2.74
CA LYS A 427 49.77 32.86 3.24
C LYS A 427 48.25 32.56 3.12
N LYS A 428 47.64 32.47 4.30
CA LYS A 428 46.21 32.58 4.60
C LYS A 428 45.69 33.94 4.12
N LEU A 429 44.68 33.95 3.25
CA LEU A 429 43.74 35.06 3.10
C LEU A 429 42.49 34.61 3.85
N GLU A 430 42.15 35.33 4.92
CA GLU A 430 41.04 35.02 5.81
C GLU A 430 39.71 35.36 5.14
N GLY A 431 39.11 34.37 4.50
CA GLY A 431 37.67 34.33 4.26
C GLY A 431 36.98 33.77 5.52
N ILE A 432 35.89 34.43 5.93
CA ILE A 432 35.05 34.12 7.09
C ILE A 432 34.87 32.59 7.20
N GLY A 433 35.25 32.03 8.35
CA GLY A 433 35.23 30.60 8.62
C GLY A 433 33.85 29.98 8.40
N GLN A 434 33.82 28.67 8.15
CA GLN A 434 32.58 27.88 8.06
C GLN A 434 31.59 28.34 9.14
N PRO A 435 30.35 28.70 8.78
CA PRO A 435 29.37 29.11 9.78
C PRO A 435 29.21 28.00 10.80
N GLU A 436 29.30 28.37 12.08
CA GLU A 436 29.07 27.48 13.21
C GLU A 436 27.65 26.93 13.09
N ARG A 437 27.53 25.62 12.86
CA ARG A 437 26.23 24.95 12.77
C ARG A 437 25.74 24.69 14.18
N VAL A 438 24.78 25.51 14.62
CA VAL A 438 24.03 25.25 15.85
C VAL A 438 22.96 24.21 15.53
N ALA A 439 22.95 23.10 16.26
CA ALA A 439 21.84 22.15 16.22
C ALA A 439 20.60 22.84 16.81
N ALA A 440 19.69 23.28 15.96
CA ALA A 440 18.38 23.76 16.40
C ALA A 440 17.45 22.55 16.53
N THR A 441 17.02 22.24 17.75
CA THR A 441 15.98 21.24 18.00
C THR A 441 14.64 21.78 17.51
N VAL A 442 14.29 21.50 16.26
CA VAL A 442 12.91 21.66 15.78
C VAL A 442 12.17 20.39 16.19
N GLN A 443 11.43 20.45 17.30
CA GLN A 443 10.45 19.41 17.61
C GLN A 443 9.36 19.48 16.54
N ARG A 444 9.47 18.64 15.52
CA ARG A 444 8.44 18.49 14.50
C ARG A 444 7.58 17.28 14.86
N ILE A 445 6.34 17.53 15.26
CA ILE A 445 5.34 16.50 15.43
C ILE A 445 5.19 15.75 14.11
N VAL A 446 5.21 14.42 14.18
CA VAL A 446 4.97 13.53 13.03
C VAL A 446 3.46 13.50 12.78
N HIS A 447 3.00 14.38 11.89
CA HIS A 447 1.60 14.50 11.49
C HIS A 447 1.17 13.37 10.54
N SER A 448 -0.14 13.21 10.34
CA SER A 448 -0.66 12.39 9.25
C SER A 448 -0.34 13.06 7.90
N ASN A 449 0.76 12.64 7.26
CA ASN A 449 1.21 13.18 5.96
C ASN A 449 0.14 13.05 4.85
N SER A 450 -0.91 12.24 5.05
CA SER A 450 -2.03 12.08 4.12
C SER A 450 -2.88 13.33 3.95
N THR A 451 -3.18 14.05 5.04
CA THR A 451 -4.09 15.22 5.01
C THR A 451 -3.43 16.38 4.27
N HIS A 452 -2.15 16.63 4.57
CA HIS A 452 -1.36 17.67 3.90
C HIS A 452 -1.21 17.39 2.41
N ARG A 453 -0.89 16.14 2.04
CA ARG A 453 -0.75 15.74 0.64
C ARG A 453 -2.06 15.92 -0.13
N GLN A 454 -3.19 15.51 0.43
CA GLN A 454 -4.50 15.64 -0.21
C GLN A 454 -4.86 17.11 -0.48
N VAL A 455 -4.62 18.00 0.49
CA VAL A 455 -4.85 19.43 0.29
C VAL A 455 -3.93 20.02 -0.78
N LYS A 456 -2.64 19.67 -0.77
CA LYS A 456 -1.69 20.11 -1.82
C LYS A 456 -2.07 19.61 -3.21
N GLU A 457 -2.58 18.38 -3.33
CA GLU A 457 -3.08 17.80 -4.59
C GLU A 457 -4.31 18.54 -5.11
N TRP A 458 -5.32 18.80 -4.27
CA TRP A 458 -6.51 19.57 -4.68
C TRP A 458 -6.20 20.98 -5.18
N HIS A 459 -5.09 21.56 -4.75
CA HIS A 459 -4.66 22.90 -5.12
C HIS A 459 -3.48 22.90 -6.10
N ASP A 460 -3.05 21.75 -6.62
CA ASP A 460 -1.92 21.62 -7.57
C ASP A 460 -0.64 22.36 -7.11
N ASN A 461 -0.32 22.30 -5.81
CA ASN A 461 0.75 23.07 -5.14
C ASN A 461 0.69 24.59 -5.38
N GLN A 462 -0.46 25.12 -5.79
CA GLN A 462 -0.70 26.55 -5.89
C GLN A 462 -1.05 27.11 -4.52
N CYS A 463 -0.41 28.21 -4.14
CA CYS A 463 -0.72 28.87 -2.89
C CYS A 463 -2.16 29.38 -2.90
N GLN A 464 -2.96 28.97 -1.92
CA GLN A 464 -4.34 29.40 -1.79
C GLN A 464 -4.51 30.90 -1.50
N ILE A 465 -3.45 31.58 -1.07
CA ILE A 465 -3.46 33.02 -0.78
C ILE A 465 -2.96 33.86 -1.96
N CYS A 466 -1.75 33.58 -2.48
CA CYS A 466 -1.12 34.43 -3.50
C CYS A 466 -1.10 33.83 -4.90
N SER A 467 -1.67 32.64 -5.09
CA SER A 467 -1.73 31.92 -6.37
C SER A 467 -0.37 31.55 -6.99
N VAL A 468 0.74 31.78 -6.29
CA VAL A 468 2.08 31.35 -6.74
C VAL A 468 2.19 29.83 -6.64
N ARG A 469 2.69 29.22 -7.70
CA ARG A 469 3.15 27.83 -7.75
C ARG A 469 4.68 27.84 -7.86
N ILE A 470 5.36 27.20 -6.92
CA ILE A 470 6.83 27.14 -6.92
C ILE A 470 7.26 25.92 -7.71
N GLU A 471 7.92 26.14 -8.84
CA GLU A 471 8.49 25.07 -9.68
C GLU A 471 9.91 24.73 -9.25
N VAL A 472 10.21 23.44 -9.14
CA VAL A 472 11.53 22.91 -8.81
C VAL A 472 11.88 21.76 -9.75
N PRO A 473 13.16 21.42 -9.96
CA PRO A 473 13.53 20.27 -10.78
C PRO A 473 12.84 18.98 -10.32
N GLY A 474 11.91 18.45 -11.11
CA GLY A 474 11.18 17.22 -10.78
C GLY A 474 9.80 17.40 -10.12
N GLY A 475 9.31 18.63 -9.91
CA GLY A 475 7.94 18.86 -9.43
C GLY A 475 7.63 20.29 -9.01
N SER A 476 6.57 20.47 -8.25
CA SER A 476 6.21 21.75 -7.62
C SER A 476 6.18 21.61 -6.10
N TYR A 477 6.41 22.72 -5.41
CA TYR A 477 6.56 22.75 -3.96
C TYR A 477 5.56 23.69 -3.30
N SER A 478 4.94 23.20 -2.23
CA SER A 478 4.10 23.96 -1.31
C SER A 478 4.10 23.30 0.08
N GLU A 479 3.62 24.04 1.07
CA GLU A 479 3.53 23.61 2.46
C GLU A 479 2.06 23.48 2.87
N GLY A 480 1.74 22.41 3.60
CA GLY A 480 0.46 22.30 4.30
C GLY A 480 0.54 23.06 5.62
N ALA A 481 -0.20 24.15 5.72
CA ALA A 481 -0.22 25.00 6.90
C ALA A 481 -1.52 24.78 7.67
N HIS A 482 -1.45 24.39 8.95
CA HIS A 482 -2.66 24.29 9.77
C HIS A 482 -3.21 25.69 10.05
N ILE A 483 -4.52 25.89 9.91
CA ILE A 483 -5.17 27.18 10.21
C ILE A 483 -5.14 27.40 11.72
N GLN A 484 -5.65 26.44 12.49
CA GLN A 484 -5.52 26.37 13.93
C GLN A 484 -4.43 25.35 14.31
N ALA A 485 -3.43 25.80 15.05
CA ALA A 485 -2.32 24.97 15.50
C ALA A 485 -2.81 23.74 16.29
N LEU A 486 -2.19 22.58 16.03
CA LEU A 486 -2.54 21.31 16.67
C LEU A 486 -2.07 21.24 18.14
N GLU A 487 -1.01 21.96 18.49
CA GLU A 487 -0.40 21.87 19.82
C GLU A 487 -1.23 22.56 20.91
N SER A 488 -1.07 22.08 22.14
CA SER A 488 -1.58 22.77 23.32
C SER A 488 -0.99 24.19 23.39
N PRO A 489 -1.78 25.24 23.68
CA PRO A 489 -3.16 25.21 24.20
C PRO A 489 -4.26 25.19 23.12
N HIS A 490 -3.90 25.23 21.84
CA HIS A 490 -4.85 25.45 20.73
C HIS A 490 -5.60 24.19 20.32
N ASN A 491 -4.97 23.01 20.36
CA ASN A 491 -5.60 21.70 20.14
C ASN A 491 -6.49 21.62 18.87
N GLY A 492 -6.04 22.22 17.75
CA GLY A 492 -6.75 22.15 16.48
C GLY A 492 -6.89 20.70 15.95
N PRO A 493 -7.91 20.39 15.15
CA PRO A 493 -8.08 19.06 14.56
C PRO A 493 -7.12 18.82 13.38
N ASP A 494 -6.55 17.61 13.25
CA ASP A 494 -5.75 17.22 12.07
C ASP A 494 -6.67 16.75 10.92
N THR A 495 -7.45 17.68 10.37
CA THR A 495 -8.41 17.44 9.28
C THR A 495 -8.09 18.31 8.06
N ALA A 496 -8.55 17.89 6.88
CA ALA A 496 -8.31 18.66 5.66
C ALA A 496 -8.85 20.09 5.76
N GLY A 497 -10.03 20.29 6.38
CA GLY A 497 -10.60 21.63 6.57
C GLY A 497 -9.80 22.56 7.48
N ASN A 498 -8.85 22.04 8.26
CA ASN A 498 -7.93 22.83 9.08
C ASN A 498 -6.55 22.99 8.42
N VAL A 499 -6.37 22.69 7.13
CA VAL A 499 -5.07 22.80 6.44
C VAL A 499 -5.20 23.64 5.18
N LEU A 500 -4.21 24.48 4.89
CA LEU A 500 -4.11 25.26 3.66
C LEU A 500 -2.86 24.86 2.86
N CYS A 501 -2.96 24.85 1.54
CA CYS A 501 -1.82 24.72 0.63
C CYS A 501 -1.20 26.11 0.40
N LEU A 502 -0.04 26.38 0.99
CA LEU A 502 0.61 27.70 0.99
C LEU A 502 2.04 27.66 0.42
N CYS A 503 2.50 28.79 -0.12
CA CYS A 503 3.94 28.98 -0.33
C CYS A 503 4.62 29.33 1.01
N PRO A 504 5.94 29.12 1.16
CA PRO A 504 6.65 29.37 2.42
C PRO A 504 6.46 30.77 2.97
N ASN A 505 6.39 31.78 2.10
CA ASN A 505 6.14 33.16 2.52
C ASN A 505 4.75 33.32 3.15
N CYS A 506 3.70 32.78 2.52
CA CYS A 506 2.34 32.89 3.05
C CYS A 506 2.10 32.03 4.28
N HIS A 507 2.78 30.88 4.38
CA HIS A 507 2.74 30.04 5.57
C HIS A 507 3.30 30.78 6.79
N VAL A 508 4.53 31.32 6.68
CA VAL A 508 5.13 32.10 7.76
C VAL A 508 4.27 33.31 8.13
N MET A 509 3.66 33.99 7.15
CA MET A 509 2.76 35.12 7.41
C MET A 509 1.47 34.72 8.11
N LEU A 510 0.90 33.54 7.81
CA LEU A 510 -0.28 33.01 8.50
C LEU A 510 0.06 32.64 9.96
N ASP A 511 1.18 31.93 10.16
CA ASP A 511 1.64 31.48 11.48
C ASP A 511 2.01 32.65 12.40
N ALA A 512 2.50 33.75 11.83
CA ALA A 512 2.84 34.98 12.55
C ALA A 512 1.67 35.97 12.68
N GLY A 513 0.47 35.63 12.19
CA GLY A 513 -0.72 36.50 12.25
C GLY A 513 -0.69 37.71 11.30
N ALA A 514 0.32 37.83 10.44
CA ALA A 514 0.39 38.87 9.42
C ALA A 514 -0.67 38.67 8.30
N ILE A 515 -1.18 37.45 8.17
CA ILE A 515 -2.35 37.10 7.38
C ILE A 515 -3.41 36.47 8.30
N VAL A 516 -4.65 36.92 8.19
CA VAL A 516 -5.83 36.31 8.82
C VAL A 516 -6.95 36.14 7.78
N LEU A 517 -7.87 35.22 8.05
CA LEU A 517 -9.03 34.96 7.19
C LEU A 517 -10.32 35.41 7.89
N ASN A 518 -11.25 35.99 7.14
CA ASN A 518 -12.60 36.28 7.61
C ASN A 518 -13.54 35.09 7.43
N ASP A 519 -14.76 35.20 7.97
CA ASP A 519 -15.80 34.15 7.89
C ASP A 519 -16.28 33.89 6.44
N ASP A 520 -16.10 34.87 5.55
CA ASP A 520 -16.35 34.77 4.12
C ASP A 520 -15.10 34.34 3.33
N LEU A 521 -14.02 33.97 4.02
CA LEU A 521 -12.71 33.61 3.47
C LEU A 521 -12.01 34.74 2.71
N SER A 522 -12.38 36.01 2.95
CA SER A 522 -11.53 37.13 2.54
C SER A 522 -10.19 37.09 3.30
N VAL A 523 -9.10 37.33 2.58
CA VAL A 523 -7.73 37.31 3.07
C VAL A 523 -7.35 38.73 3.49
N ILE A 524 -7.09 38.90 4.77
CA ILE A 524 -6.58 40.15 5.33
C ILE A 524 -5.09 40.03 5.52
N ARG A 525 -4.32 40.96 4.96
CA ARG A 525 -2.87 41.04 5.14
C ARG A 525 -2.52 42.42 5.67
N ALA A 526 -1.88 42.48 6.83
CA ALA A 526 -1.54 43.73 7.51
C ALA A 526 -2.73 44.71 7.67
N GLY A 527 -3.93 44.17 7.94
CA GLY A 527 -5.15 44.95 8.17
C GLY A 527 -5.92 45.35 6.90
N GLU A 528 -5.40 45.08 5.70
CA GLU A 528 -6.08 45.35 4.44
C GLU A 528 -6.57 44.06 3.79
N GLU A 529 -7.76 44.09 3.20
CA GLU A 529 -8.26 42.99 2.39
C GLU A 529 -7.52 42.95 1.05
N VAL A 530 -6.77 41.86 0.82
CA VAL A 530 -5.92 41.70 -0.37
C VAL A 530 -6.52 40.76 -1.42
N GLY A 531 -7.63 40.11 -1.10
CA GLY A 531 -8.35 39.22 -1.99
C GLY A 531 -9.14 38.16 -1.23
N THR A 532 -9.57 37.12 -1.95
CA THR A 532 -10.30 35.99 -1.38
C THR A 532 -9.45 34.72 -1.49
N LEU A 533 -9.57 33.84 -0.49
CA LEU A 533 -8.87 32.56 -0.51
C LEU A 533 -9.28 31.73 -1.73
N ASN A 534 -8.32 31.19 -2.46
CA ASN A 534 -8.59 30.26 -3.54
C ASN A 534 -9.10 28.93 -2.96
N THR A 535 -10.37 28.60 -3.24
CA THR A 535 -11.04 27.40 -2.75
C THR A 535 -11.13 26.32 -3.82
N HIS A 536 -11.19 25.05 -3.41
CA HIS A 536 -11.43 23.91 -4.29
C HIS A 536 -12.73 23.19 -3.87
N PRO A 537 -13.58 22.69 -4.79
CA PRO A 537 -14.87 22.08 -4.43
C PRO A 537 -14.79 20.90 -3.46
N GLN A 538 -13.67 20.17 -3.47
CA GLN A 538 -13.42 19.06 -2.55
C GLN A 538 -12.76 19.50 -1.23
N HIS A 539 -12.27 20.74 -1.15
CA HIS A 539 -11.57 21.30 0.01
C HIS A 539 -12.49 22.25 0.78
N THR A 540 -13.25 21.71 1.75
CA THR A 540 -14.12 22.53 2.62
C THR A 540 -13.34 23.01 3.84
N ILE A 541 -13.13 24.31 3.95
CA ILE A 541 -12.44 24.96 5.07
C ILE A 541 -13.33 24.97 6.31
N ASP A 542 -12.77 24.61 7.46
CA ASP A 542 -13.44 24.70 8.75
C ASP A 542 -13.43 26.15 9.26
N LEU A 543 -14.58 26.79 9.20
CA LEU A 543 -14.76 28.17 9.64
C LEU A 543 -14.54 28.34 11.16
N GLU A 544 -14.69 27.28 11.96
CA GLU A 544 -14.37 27.38 13.38
C GLU A 544 -12.86 27.52 13.57
N CYS A 545 -12.05 26.75 12.83
CA CYS A 545 -10.59 26.88 12.85
C CYS A 545 -10.14 28.28 12.38
N VAL A 546 -10.79 28.83 11.36
CA VAL A 546 -10.58 30.22 10.90
C VAL A 546 -10.87 31.23 12.01
N LYS A 547 -12.00 31.09 12.72
CA LYS A 547 -12.36 31.98 13.83
C LYS A 547 -11.37 31.89 14.97
N GLN A 548 -10.93 30.69 15.33
CA GLN A 548 -9.95 30.49 16.41
C GLN A 548 -8.58 31.08 16.05
N HIS A 549 -8.12 30.90 14.80
CA HIS A 549 -6.90 31.53 14.31
C HIS A 549 -7.00 33.06 14.37
N ARG A 550 -8.08 33.65 13.83
CA ARG A 550 -8.28 35.10 13.88
C ARG A 550 -8.36 35.63 15.31
N LYS A 551 -9.04 34.93 16.21
CA LYS A 551 -9.15 35.28 17.64
C LYS A 551 -7.80 35.28 18.36
N ARG A 552 -6.85 34.43 17.94
CA ARG A 552 -5.49 34.44 18.48
C ARG A 552 -4.77 35.77 18.26
N TRP A 553 -5.12 36.48 17.18
CA TRP A 553 -4.44 37.69 16.73
C TRP A 553 -5.29 38.96 16.92
N SER A 554 -6.55 38.84 17.39
CA SER A 554 -7.45 39.98 17.58
C SER A 554 -7.15 40.84 18.82
N ASP A 555 -6.27 40.38 19.71
CA ASP A 555 -5.89 41.08 20.96
C ASP A 555 -4.46 41.68 20.90
N VAL A 556 -3.86 41.75 19.71
CA VAL A 556 -2.52 42.34 19.50
C VAL A 556 -2.69 43.73 18.89
N GLU A 557 -2.97 44.72 19.74
CA GLU A 557 -2.87 46.16 19.39
C GLU A 557 -1.41 46.64 19.38
#